data_AF-A0A2G5TAF3-F1
#
_entry.id   AF-A0A2G5TAF3-F1
#
_cell.length_a   1.000
_cell.length_b   1.000
_cell.length_c   1.000
_cell.angle_alpha   90.00
_cell.angle_beta   90.00
_cell.angle_gamma   90.00
#
_symmetry.space_group_name_H-M   'P 1'
#
loop_
_entity.id
_entity.type
_entity.pdbx_description
1 polymer ?
#
loop_
_entity_poly.entity_id
_entity_poly.type
_entity_poly.pdbx_seq_one_letter_code
_entity_poly.pdbx_strand_id
1 'polypeptide(L)'
;MDIKSRLELIHALTRAYVPDKFWSFTAANPDRADLNSIYDIFGGSQKLQNDIMEYARFPGSFNKLGIDLTIPSTIDGHVYKSLKNEPFMYKVDIFNLIQRRFESQSPTSPIFRSTLAYYIRTKQDQFGDSFELANYRDEDFTMVALMILQVQTPNHGTKLADKTPKEILEHIQKIIPANEYDPEYSTIFKRIVENNKRFSIKKNADLYGKLLVEMKAVFGVIEKFIEDRKVWFTPNDRLETPKDAKPIVRLFDGVGEKFVLAKELLRESERVGMNLLEFKEELMQLPELQIIGFEELQEEIGGIMKDIEFVIIPIQRGVRRAVPIPSFDGKYCLLASDVFLSFILDQISMEQIFHGVSQDDAAEILLEFEKFEIVLSKCCKDSPLLDMEYIEPIAKNVVKLLSKYKKTGPAKKPRMKKTTSSKVTPKMMEEQIVAAGLHKAFPAILERVSRFENLNEMSNGNVFNVSLLLEHIQFVEVILNTKRIPKFLHEHGICTQHWTLCPYCTGVDLEASGYLPLSSDSETESSEAENRNKEMKKMRTKILLQEKKILNLEITIMEQRLAIQELKKKIGQ
;
A
#
# COMPACT_ATOMS: atom_id res chain seq x y z
N MET A 1 -20.62 10.98 6.60
CA MET A 1 -19.50 11.56 7.36
C MET A 1 -19.55 13.10 7.45
N ASP A 2 -19.21 13.71 8.61
CA ASP A 2 -19.08 15.17 8.77
C ASP A 2 -17.72 15.72 8.32
N ILE A 3 -17.60 17.05 8.17
CA ILE A 3 -16.39 17.71 7.66
C ILE A 3 -15.15 17.41 8.52
N LYS A 4 -15.28 17.39 9.84
CA LYS A 4 -14.13 17.21 10.73
C LYS A 4 -13.60 15.78 10.63
N SER A 5 -14.49 14.79 10.73
CA SER A 5 -14.12 13.37 10.58
C SER A 5 -13.50 13.10 9.21
N ARG A 6 -14.00 13.74 8.14
CA ARG A 6 -13.42 13.66 6.79
C ARG A 6 -12.00 14.22 6.74
N LEU A 7 -11.75 15.36 7.39
CA LEU A 7 -10.40 15.96 7.45
C LEU A 7 -9.44 15.07 8.26
N GLU A 8 -9.88 14.54 9.40
CA GLU A 8 -9.07 13.61 10.21
C GLU A 8 -8.72 12.34 9.44
N LEU A 9 -9.69 11.77 8.71
CA LEU A 9 -9.46 10.63 7.82
C LEU A 9 -8.44 10.96 6.73
N ILE A 10 -8.66 12.05 5.98
CA ILE A 10 -7.73 12.47 4.92
C ILE A 10 -6.33 12.68 5.49
N HIS A 11 -6.19 13.32 6.65
CA HIS A 11 -4.90 13.51 7.29
C HIS A 11 -4.22 12.19 7.61
N ALA A 12 -4.93 11.25 8.25
CA ALA A 12 -4.36 9.96 8.63
C ALA A 12 -3.96 9.13 7.40
N LEU A 13 -4.83 9.04 6.40
CA LEU A 13 -4.52 8.35 5.14
C LEU A 13 -3.35 9.01 4.40
N THR A 14 -3.29 10.34 4.39
CA THR A 14 -2.18 11.06 3.78
C THR A 14 -0.87 10.72 4.48
N ARG A 15 -0.83 10.67 5.82
CA ARG A 15 0.39 10.32 6.56
C ARG A 15 0.90 8.93 6.21
N ALA A 16 0.00 7.99 5.94
CA ALA A 16 0.36 6.66 5.52
C ALA A 16 0.82 6.58 4.05
N TYR A 17 0.39 7.51 3.19
CA TYR A 17 0.70 7.52 1.77
C TYR A 17 1.97 8.33 1.43
N VAL A 18 2.16 9.50 2.05
CA VAL A 18 3.27 10.42 1.75
C VAL A 18 4.33 10.44 2.87
N PRO A 19 5.62 10.64 2.54
CA PRO A 19 6.68 10.75 3.54
C PRO A 19 6.46 11.84 4.58
N ASP A 20 6.97 11.64 5.80
CA ASP A 20 6.75 12.48 7.00
C ASP A 20 7.01 13.96 6.81
N LYS A 21 8.07 14.29 6.05
CA LYS A 21 8.44 15.67 5.74
C LYS A 21 7.33 16.44 4.99
N PHE A 22 6.34 15.73 4.45
CA PHE A 22 5.22 16.31 3.75
C PHE A 22 3.90 16.34 4.52
N TRP A 23 3.85 15.79 5.74
CA TRP A 23 2.62 15.73 6.52
C TRP A 23 2.06 17.12 6.90
N SER A 24 2.93 18.12 7.04
CA SER A 24 2.53 19.50 7.34
C SER A 24 1.82 20.19 6.17
N PHE A 25 2.04 19.71 4.94
CA PHE A 25 1.49 20.31 3.73
C PHE A 25 0.04 19.92 3.50
N THR A 26 -0.36 18.74 3.91
CA THR A 26 -1.70 18.22 3.67
C THR A 26 -2.70 18.64 4.75
N ALA A 27 -2.19 19.27 5.82
CA ALA A 27 -2.97 19.80 6.93
C ALA A 27 -3.29 21.30 6.83
N ALA A 28 -2.71 22.03 5.87
CA ALA A 28 -2.84 23.48 5.74
C ALA A 28 -3.41 23.88 4.37
N ASN A 29 -4.23 24.94 4.37
CA ASN A 29 -4.91 25.55 3.22
C ASN A 29 -4.23 25.30 1.86
N PRO A 30 -4.92 24.72 0.86
CA PRO A 30 -4.36 24.39 -0.47
C PRO A 30 -3.77 25.58 -1.24
N ASP A 31 -4.02 26.82 -0.80
CA ASP A 31 -3.60 28.06 -1.45
C ASP A 31 -2.17 28.52 -1.15
N ARG A 32 -1.38 27.80 -0.34
CA ARG A 32 0.04 28.16 -0.14
C ARG A 32 0.89 27.77 -1.35
N ALA A 33 1.74 28.68 -1.81
CA ALA A 33 2.54 28.52 -3.03
C ALA A 33 3.63 27.42 -2.97
N ASP A 34 4.00 26.95 -1.78
CA ASP A 34 4.88 25.79 -1.53
C ASP A 34 4.15 24.45 -1.70
N LEU A 35 2.85 24.39 -1.39
CA LEU A 35 1.98 23.21 -1.57
C LEU A 35 1.79 22.82 -3.04
N ASN A 36 1.87 23.79 -3.95
CA ASN A 36 1.76 23.52 -5.37
C ASN A 36 2.80 22.48 -5.85
N SER A 37 3.99 22.45 -5.25
CA SER A 37 5.06 21.54 -5.69
C SER A 37 4.78 20.06 -5.39
N ILE A 38 4.18 19.72 -4.25
CA ILE A 38 3.84 18.33 -3.94
C ILE A 38 2.67 17.86 -4.80
N TYR A 39 1.62 18.68 -4.94
CA TYR A 39 0.50 18.33 -5.79
C TYR A 39 0.94 18.12 -7.24
N ASP A 40 1.90 18.91 -7.73
CA ASP A 40 2.46 18.72 -9.07
C ASP A 40 3.15 17.34 -9.19
N ILE A 41 3.84 16.83 -8.16
CA ILE A 41 4.45 15.47 -8.19
C ILE A 41 3.39 14.37 -8.34
N PHE A 42 2.17 14.58 -7.85
CA PHE A 42 1.07 13.61 -7.91
C PHE A 42 0.07 13.88 -9.04
N GLY A 43 0.33 14.85 -9.93
CA GLY A 43 -0.61 15.19 -11.01
C GLY A 43 -1.81 16.03 -10.57
N GLY A 44 -1.73 16.69 -9.41
CA GLY A 44 -2.73 17.58 -8.85
C GLY A 44 -3.33 17.08 -7.54
N SER A 45 -4.01 17.97 -6.82
CA SER A 45 -4.63 17.66 -5.52
C SER A 45 -5.75 16.61 -5.63
N GLN A 46 -6.57 16.68 -6.69
CA GLN A 46 -7.63 15.70 -6.91
C GLN A 46 -7.08 14.30 -7.21
N LYS A 47 -6.02 14.22 -8.02
CA LYS A 47 -5.36 12.95 -8.33
C LYS A 47 -4.71 12.34 -7.09
N LEU A 48 -3.98 13.16 -6.31
CA LEU A 48 -3.45 12.72 -5.02
C LEU A 48 -4.54 12.20 -4.08
N GLN A 49 -5.67 12.90 -3.96
CA GLN A 49 -6.79 12.43 -3.14
C GLN A 49 -7.31 11.08 -3.63
N ASN A 50 -7.50 10.90 -4.94
CA ASN A 50 -7.93 9.63 -5.50
C ASN A 50 -6.92 8.51 -5.22
N ASP A 51 -5.63 8.78 -5.39
CA ASP A 51 -4.55 7.81 -5.15
C ASP A 51 -4.48 7.42 -3.66
N ILE A 52 -4.62 8.37 -2.73
CA ILE A 52 -4.67 8.10 -1.28
C ILE A 52 -5.88 7.21 -0.95
N MET A 53 -7.04 7.54 -1.53
CA MET A 53 -8.25 6.76 -1.31
C MET A 53 -8.11 5.35 -1.88
N GLU A 54 -7.48 5.18 -3.04
CA GLU A 54 -7.20 3.87 -3.66
C GLU A 54 -6.22 3.06 -2.82
N TYR A 55 -5.13 3.68 -2.36
CA TYR A 55 -4.15 3.04 -1.48
C TYR A 55 -4.79 2.50 -0.19
N ALA A 56 -5.81 3.18 0.33
CA ALA A 56 -6.48 2.75 1.55
C ALA A 56 -7.43 1.55 1.33
N ARG A 57 -7.75 1.12 0.10
CA ARG A 57 -8.82 0.15 -0.20
C ARG A 57 -8.52 -1.31 0.14
N PHE A 58 -7.35 -1.63 0.69
CA PHE A 58 -7.06 -3.00 1.10
C PHE A 58 -7.89 -3.41 2.34
N PRO A 59 -8.24 -4.71 2.46
CA PRO A 59 -8.97 -5.23 3.61
C PRO A 59 -8.26 -4.94 4.94
N GLY A 60 -9.00 -4.47 5.94
CA GLY A 60 -8.46 -4.15 7.27
C GLY A 60 -7.61 -2.87 7.35
N SER A 61 -7.57 -2.05 6.30
CA SER A 61 -6.70 -0.87 6.22
C SER A 61 -6.86 0.14 7.35
N PHE A 62 -8.07 0.34 7.87
CA PHE A 62 -8.27 1.29 8.95
C PHE A 62 -7.51 0.89 10.22
N ASN A 63 -7.42 -0.42 10.53
CA ASN A 63 -6.60 -0.92 11.64
C ASN A 63 -5.13 -0.70 11.33
N LYS A 64 -4.68 -1.15 10.16
CA LYS A 64 -3.28 -1.07 9.73
C LYS A 64 -2.74 0.37 9.69
N LEU A 65 -3.57 1.32 9.28
CA LEU A 65 -3.20 2.74 9.13
C LEU A 65 -3.43 3.56 10.40
N GLY A 66 -3.88 2.94 11.50
CA GLY A 66 -4.11 3.62 12.78
C GLY A 66 -5.21 4.68 12.71
N ILE A 67 -6.27 4.41 11.95
CA ILE A 67 -7.43 5.31 11.87
C ILE A 67 -8.22 5.23 13.17
N ASP A 68 -8.52 6.38 13.76
CA ASP A 68 -9.29 6.50 15.01
C ASP A 68 -10.61 5.72 14.93
N LEU A 69 -10.92 4.95 15.98
CA LEU A 69 -12.07 4.03 16.05
C LEU A 69 -13.41 4.73 15.78
N THR A 70 -13.50 6.04 16.05
CA THR A 70 -14.73 6.82 15.87
C THR A 70 -14.88 7.40 14.46
N ILE A 71 -13.90 7.23 13.58
CA ILE A 71 -13.96 7.70 12.19
C ILE A 71 -14.63 6.64 11.33
N PRO A 72 -15.76 6.96 10.67
CA PRO A 72 -16.42 6.05 9.75
C PRO A 72 -15.55 5.51 8.63
N SER A 73 -15.70 4.22 8.33
CA SER A 73 -15.10 3.66 7.12
C SER A 73 -15.74 4.25 5.87
N THR A 74 -14.91 4.81 5.00
CA THR A 74 -15.32 5.28 3.67
C THR A 74 -14.86 4.32 2.59
N ILE A 75 -14.76 3.03 2.89
CA ILE A 75 -14.31 2.01 1.94
C ILE A 75 -15.43 0.98 1.81
N ASP A 76 -15.93 0.76 0.59
CA ASP A 76 -17.11 -0.08 0.32
C ASP A 76 -16.80 -1.59 0.31
N GLY A 77 -15.55 -1.97 0.58
CA GLY A 77 -15.04 -3.29 0.22
C GLY A 77 -15.05 -3.49 -1.31
N HIS A 78 -14.49 -4.59 -1.77
CA HIS A 78 -14.59 -5.00 -3.17
C HIS A 78 -15.27 -6.35 -3.25
N VAL A 79 -16.20 -6.50 -4.21
CA VAL A 79 -16.82 -7.79 -4.54
C VAL A 79 -15.97 -8.42 -5.63
N TYR A 80 -15.24 -9.46 -5.25
CA TYR A 80 -14.43 -10.27 -6.15
C TYR A 80 -15.28 -11.37 -6.79
N LYS A 81 -14.81 -11.90 -7.90
CA LYS A 81 -15.44 -13.01 -8.60
C LYS A 81 -14.56 -14.23 -8.58
N SER A 82 -15.14 -15.40 -8.39
CA SER A 82 -14.43 -16.65 -8.61
C SER A 82 -14.28 -17.00 -10.08
N LEU A 83 -13.48 -18.02 -10.38
CA LEU A 83 -13.44 -18.62 -11.73
C LEU A 83 -14.82 -19.12 -12.20
N LYS A 84 -15.72 -19.41 -11.25
CA LYS A 84 -17.11 -19.82 -11.52
C LYS A 84 -18.08 -18.62 -11.57
N ASN A 85 -17.54 -17.39 -11.54
CA ASN A 85 -18.28 -16.12 -11.55
C ASN A 85 -19.20 -15.92 -10.33
N GLU A 86 -18.92 -16.63 -9.22
CA GLU A 86 -19.62 -16.44 -7.95
C GLU A 86 -19.04 -15.23 -7.19
N PRO A 87 -19.87 -14.41 -6.52
CA PRO A 87 -19.43 -13.21 -5.81
C PRO A 87 -18.85 -13.52 -4.42
N PHE A 88 -17.71 -12.92 -4.10
CA PHE A 88 -17.02 -13.04 -2.82
C PHE A 88 -16.58 -11.69 -2.27
N MET A 89 -16.53 -11.55 -0.95
CA MET A 89 -16.01 -10.37 -0.26
C MET A 89 -15.18 -10.81 0.94
N TYR A 90 -14.18 -10.02 1.31
CA TYR A 90 -13.47 -10.22 2.57
C TYR A 90 -14.42 -10.02 3.75
N LYS A 91 -14.42 -10.95 4.70
CA LYS A 91 -15.27 -10.88 5.89
C LYS A 91 -15.03 -9.60 6.70
N VAL A 92 -13.78 -9.13 6.79
CA VAL A 92 -13.46 -7.86 7.46
C VAL A 92 -14.13 -6.65 6.78
N ASP A 93 -14.32 -6.68 5.45
CA ASP A 93 -14.96 -5.59 4.71
C ASP A 93 -16.49 -5.64 4.79
N ILE A 94 -17.08 -6.80 5.04
CA ILE A 94 -18.52 -6.95 5.29
C ILE A 94 -18.96 -6.07 6.47
N PHE A 95 -18.15 -5.95 7.51
CA PHE A 95 -18.40 -5.03 8.63
C PHE A 95 -18.50 -3.57 8.17
N ASN A 96 -17.60 -3.13 7.28
CA ASN A 96 -17.62 -1.78 6.73
C ASN A 96 -18.88 -1.52 5.89
N LEU A 97 -19.34 -2.55 5.17
CA LEU A 97 -20.55 -2.47 4.36
C LEU A 97 -21.80 -2.23 5.21
N ILE A 98 -21.92 -2.86 6.39
CA ILE A 98 -23.03 -2.60 7.33
C ILE A 98 -23.09 -1.10 7.67
N GLN A 99 -21.94 -0.53 8.02
CA GLN A 99 -21.85 0.89 8.37
C GLN A 99 -22.26 1.78 7.19
N ARG A 100 -21.73 1.51 5.99
CA ARG A 100 -22.03 2.28 4.77
C ARG A 100 -23.52 2.25 4.43
N ARG A 101 -24.14 1.07 4.48
CA ARG A 101 -25.58 0.90 4.19
C ARG A 101 -26.43 1.67 5.18
N PHE A 102 -26.08 1.61 6.46
CA PHE A 102 -26.75 2.42 7.49
C PHE A 102 -26.64 3.93 7.20
N GLU A 103 -25.43 4.43 6.97
CA GLU A 103 -25.20 5.86 6.72
C GLU A 103 -25.85 6.38 5.44
N SER A 104 -26.02 5.52 4.42
CA SER A 104 -26.68 5.87 3.16
C SER A 104 -28.19 6.06 3.29
N GLN A 105 -28.83 5.39 4.27
CA GLN A 105 -30.28 5.35 4.37
C GLN A 105 -30.83 6.29 5.44
N SER A 106 -30.01 6.74 6.39
CA SER A 106 -30.48 7.56 7.50
C SER A 106 -29.56 8.72 7.86
N PRO A 107 -30.08 9.97 7.89
CA PRO A 107 -29.31 11.12 8.38
C PRO A 107 -29.14 10.98 9.89
N THR A 108 -27.95 10.59 10.31
CA THR A 108 -27.64 10.30 11.71
C THR A 108 -26.77 11.37 12.37
N SER A 109 -26.93 11.52 13.68
CA SER A 109 -26.16 12.52 14.45
C SER A 109 -24.66 12.19 14.42
N PRO A 110 -23.76 13.19 14.56
CA PRO A 110 -22.32 12.95 14.62
C PRO A 110 -21.91 11.94 15.71
N ILE A 111 -22.57 11.97 16.87
CA ILE A 111 -22.31 11.01 17.96
C ILE A 111 -22.76 9.61 17.55
N PHE A 112 -23.92 9.46 16.91
CA PHE A 112 -24.37 8.17 16.39
C PHE A 112 -23.32 7.56 15.47
N ARG A 113 -22.91 8.31 14.43
CA ARG A 113 -21.95 7.81 13.44
C ARG A 113 -20.61 7.43 14.07
N SER A 114 -20.14 8.24 15.02
CA SER A 114 -18.92 7.97 15.77
C SER A 114 -19.02 6.68 16.59
N THR A 115 -20.18 6.47 17.23
CA THR A 115 -20.45 5.29 18.07
C THR A 115 -20.62 4.04 17.21
N LEU A 116 -21.30 4.16 16.05
CA LEU A 116 -21.43 3.08 15.08
C LEU A 116 -20.08 2.67 14.51
N ALA A 117 -19.24 3.64 14.11
CA ALA A 117 -17.88 3.38 13.68
C ALA A 117 -17.12 2.61 14.76
N TYR A 118 -17.10 3.11 16.00
CA TYR A 118 -16.42 2.45 17.12
C TYR A 118 -16.90 1.01 17.32
N TYR A 119 -18.22 0.79 17.30
CA TYR A 119 -18.81 -0.54 17.45
C TYR A 119 -18.39 -1.49 16.32
N ILE A 120 -18.49 -1.05 15.06
CA ILE A 120 -18.13 -1.87 13.89
C ILE A 120 -16.63 -2.22 13.93
N ARG A 121 -15.77 -1.27 14.30
CA ARG A 121 -14.33 -1.49 14.45
C ARG A 121 -14.03 -2.46 15.59
N THR A 122 -14.74 -2.35 16.70
CA THR A 122 -14.66 -3.33 17.82
C THR A 122 -15.05 -4.73 17.39
N LYS A 123 -16.06 -4.89 16.54
CA LYS A 123 -16.44 -6.20 16.00
C LYS A 123 -15.42 -6.75 15.00
N GLN A 124 -14.78 -5.88 14.20
CA GLN A 124 -13.65 -6.28 13.35
C GLN A 124 -12.47 -6.78 14.19
N ASP A 125 -12.12 -6.07 15.27
CA ASP A 125 -11.02 -6.49 16.15
C ASP A 125 -11.32 -7.83 16.85
N GLN A 126 -12.58 -8.05 17.28
CA GLN A 126 -13.02 -9.33 17.85
C GLN A 126 -13.03 -10.50 16.84
N PHE A 127 -13.22 -10.20 15.56
CA PHE A 127 -13.07 -11.17 14.48
C PHE A 127 -11.61 -11.64 14.39
N GLY A 128 -10.65 -10.73 14.59
CA GLY A 128 -9.22 -10.99 14.63
C GLY A 128 -8.52 -10.79 13.29
N ASP A 129 -7.23 -11.09 13.26
CA ASP A 129 -6.37 -10.89 12.10
C ASP A 129 -6.50 -12.03 11.08
N SER A 130 -7.67 -12.12 10.44
CA SER A 130 -7.93 -13.09 9.37
C SER A 130 -8.50 -12.39 8.14
N PHE A 131 -7.94 -12.72 6.97
CA PHE A 131 -8.38 -12.19 5.68
C PHE A 131 -9.12 -13.25 4.87
N GLU A 132 -10.10 -13.87 5.52
CA GLU A 132 -11.00 -14.85 4.91
C GLU A 132 -12.01 -14.19 3.97
N LEU A 133 -12.35 -14.92 2.91
CA LEU A 133 -13.43 -14.58 1.99
C LEU A 133 -14.71 -15.33 2.39
N ALA A 134 -15.86 -14.70 2.10
CA ALA A 134 -17.17 -15.34 2.17
C ALA A 134 -17.95 -15.05 0.88
N ASN A 135 -18.83 -16.00 0.51
CA ASN A 135 -19.77 -15.77 -0.58
C ASN A 135 -20.68 -14.59 -0.22
N TYR A 136 -20.74 -13.61 -1.12
CA TYR A 136 -21.40 -12.34 -0.91
C TYR A 136 -22.79 -12.34 -1.56
N ARG A 137 -23.81 -11.92 -0.80
CA ARG A 137 -25.19 -11.80 -1.30
C ARG A 137 -25.77 -10.44 -0.90
N ASP A 138 -26.03 -9.58 -1.88
CA ASP A 138 -26.47 -8.20 -1.64
C ASP A 138 -27.87 -8.14 -1.00
N GLU A 139 -28.70 -9.14 -1.29
CA GLU A 139 -30.08 -9.25 -0.80
C GLU A 139 -30.14 -9.30 0.73
N ASP A 140 -29.17 -9.97 1.36
CA ASP A 140 -29.07 -10.07 2.82
C ASP A 140 -28.86 -8.68 3.45
N PHE A 141 -28.06 -7.81 2.84
CA PHE A 141 -27.83 -6.43 3.34
C PHE A 141 -29.03 -5.52 3.09
N THR A 142 -29.75 -5.73 2.00
CA THR A 142 -31.00 -5.01 1.72
C THR A 142 -32.02 -5.28 2.82
N MET A 143 -32.16 -6.53 3.27
CA MET A 143 -33.06 -6.89 4.36
C MET A 143 -32.67 -6.23 5.69
N VAL A 144 -31.38 -6.19 6.02
CA VAL A 144 -30.89 -5.51 7.23
C VAL A 144 -31.17 -4.02 7.18
N ALA A 145 -30.94 -3.38 6.03
CA ALA A 145 -31.21 -1.95 5.87
C ALA A 145 -32.69 -1.63 6.13
N LEU A 146 -33.60 -2.47 5.63
CA LEU A 146 -35.04 -2.36 5.89
C LEU A 146 -35.39 -2.54 7.38
N MET A 147 -34.79 -3.53 8.06
CA MET A 147 -35.00 -3.72 9.51
C MET A 147 -34.52 -2.51 10.32
N ILE A 148 -33.39 -1.92 9.93
CA ILE A 148 -32.85 -0.70 10.52
C ILE A 148 -33.83 0.46 10.35
N LEU A 149 -34.35 0.68 9.14
CA LEU A 149 -35.32 1.75 8.88
C LEU A 149 -36.60 1.59 9.72
N GLN A 150 -37.06 0.36 9.94
CA GLN A 150 -38.23 0.09 10.76
C GLN A 150 -38.03 0.48 12.23
N VAL A 151 -36.84 0.21 12.81
CA VAL A 151 -36.54 0.53 14.21
C VAL A 151 -36.21 2.01 14.44
N GLN A 152 -35.98 2.79 13.38
CA GLN A 152 -35.80 4.24 13.44
C GLN A 152 -37.12 5.02 13.55
N THR A 153 -38.28 4.34 13.53
CA THR A 153 -39.57 4.99 13.74
C THR A 153 -39.75 5.42 15.22
N PRO A 154 -40.33 6.61 15.47
CA PRO A 154 -40.21 7.28 16.77
C PRO A 154 -41.09 6.60 17.83
N ASN A 155 -40.49 5.74 18.65
CA ASN A 155 -41.05 5.45 19.97
C ASN A 155 -40.72 6.60 20.94
N HIS A 156 -41.64 6.85 21.88
CA HIS A 156 -41.53 7.91 22.88
C HIS A 156 -40.15 7.89 23.55
N GLY A 157 -39.38 8.95 23.35
CA GLY A 157 -38.05 9.09 23.96
C GLY A 157 -38.16 9.10 25.48
N THR A 158 -37.30 8.34 26.15
CA THR A 158 -37.11 8.47 27.59
C THR A 158 -36.43 9.81 27.88
N LYS A 159 -37.01 10.59 28.79
CA LYS A 159 -36.39 11.82 29.29
C LYS A 159 -35.12 11.43 30.03
N LEU A 160 -33.96 11.87 29.52
CA LEU A 160 -32.72 11.84 30.28
C LEU A 160 -32.90 12.72 31.52
N ALA A 161 -32.85 12.10 32.70
CA ALA A 161 -32.93 12.82 33.97
C ALA A 161 -31.74 13.77 34.13
N ASP A 162 -30.55 13.33 33.71
CA ASP A 162 -29.29 14.03 33.91
C ASP A 162 -28.62 14.43 32.56
N LYS A 163 -27.73 15.45 32.62
CA LYS A 163 -27.44 16.36 31.50
C LYS A 163 -25.95 16.53 31.16
N THR A 164 -25.08 15.56 31.49
CA THR A 164 -23.63 15.67 31.31
C THR A 164 -23.06 14.75 30.22
N PRO A 165 -21.91 15.10 29.60
CA PRO A 165 -21.19 14.21 28.68
C PRO A 165 -20.86 12.84 29.26
N LYS A 166 -20.58 12.76 30.56
CA LYS A 166 -20.18 11.53 31.24
C LYS A 166 -21.35 10.54 31.33
N GLU A 167 -22.55 11.03 31.66
CA GLU A 167 -23.74 10.17 31.71
C GLU A 167 -24.10 9.62 30.32
N ILE A 168 -23.98 10.44 29.26
CA ILE A 168 -24.17 9.94 27.89
C ILE A 168 -23.20 8.80 27.58
N LEU A 169 -21.94 8.93 28.00
CA LEU A 169 -20.95 7.85 27.85
C LEU A 169 -21.38 6.59 28.61
N GLU A 170 -21.79 6.71 29.87
CA GLU A 170 -22.24 5.59 30.70
C GLU A 170 -23.44 4.85 30.08
N HIS A 171 -24.33 5.56 29.38
CA HIS A 171 -25.39 4.93 28.61
C HIS A 171 -24.87 4.20 27.36
N ILE A 172 -23.94 4.79 26.62
CA ILE A 172 -23.33 4.15 25.43
C ILE A 172 -22.56 2.89 25.83
N GLN A 173 -21.84 2.91 26.95
CA GLN A 173 -21.11 1.74 27.49
C GLN A 173 -22.03 0.55 27.80
N LYS A 174 -23.32 0.80 28.08
CA LYS A 174 -24.32 -0.27 28.29
C LYS A 174 -24.89 -0.81 26.98
N ILE A 175 -24.66 -0.13 25.86
CA ILE A 175 -25.22 -0.47 24.54
C ILE A 175 -24.18 -1.23 23.70
N ILE A 176 -22.91 -0.85 23.77
CA ILE A 176 -21.84 -1.39 22.92
C ILE A 176 -20.66 -1.92 23.75
N PRO A 177 -19.98 -3.00 23.29
CA PRO A 177 -18.81 -3.54 23.98
C PRO A 177 -17.64 -2.57 23.94
N ALA A 178 -16.70 -2.78 24.87
CA ALA A 178 -15.44 -2.05 24.90
C ALA A 178 -14.49 -2.58 23.83
N ASN A 179 -13.71 -1.68 23.23
CA ASN A 179 -12.62 -2.03 22.34
C ASN A 179 -11.34 -2.31 23.14
N GLU A 180 -10.55 -3.30 22.74
CA GLU A 180 -9.28 -3.64 23.40
C GLU A 180 -8.28 -2.47 23.42
N TYR A 181 -8.26 -1.66 22.36
CA TYR A 181 -7.36 -0.51 22.20
C TYR A 181 -7.92 0.79 22.82
N ASP A 182 -9.19 0.81 23.25
CA ASP A 182 -9.82 1.95 23.93
C ASP A 182 -10.85 1.47 24.97
N PRO A 183 -10.42 0.75 26.03
CA PRO A 183 -11.32 0.12 27.00
C PRO A 183 -12.13 1.13 27.82
N GLU A 184 -11.60 2.36 27.96
CA GLU A 184 -12.23 3.46 28.68
C GLU A 184 -13.11 4.35 27.78
N TYR A 185 -13.30 3.99 26.51
CA TYR A 185 -14.11 4.72 25.54
C TYR A 185 -13.68 6.19 25.38
N SER A 186 -12.38 6.46 25.52
CA SER A 186 -11.80 7.80 25.51
C SER A 186 -12.06 8.53 24.19
N THR A 187 -12.04 7.80 23.07
CA THR A 187 -12.31 8.36 21.74
C THR A 187 -13.77 8.78 21.59
N ILE A 188 -14.72 7.95 22.02
CA ILE A 188 -16.15 8.30 22.06
C ILE A 188 -16.39 9.48 23.00
N PHE A 189 -15.83 9.46 24.21
CA PHE A 189 -16.01 10.55 25.18
C PHE A 189 -15.56 11.89 24.61
N LYS A 190 -14.40 11.92 23.93
CA LYS A 190 -13.92 13.10 23.21
C LYS A 190 -14.96 13.60 22.20
N ARG A 191 -15.58 12.72 21.40
CA ARG A 191 -16.65 13.10 20.45
C ARG A 191 -17.88 13.67 21.14
N ILE A 192 -18.31 13.10 22.27
CA ILE A 192 -19.44 13.60 23.06
C ILE A 192 -19.14 15.02 23.58
N VAL A 193 -17.96 15.24 24.18
CA VAL A 193 -17.55 16.54 24.71
C VAL A 193 -17.48 17.60 23.61
N GLU A 194 -16.89 17.25 22.46
CA GLU A 194 -16.82 18.14 21.30
C GLU A 194 -18.19 18.48 20.74
N ASN A 195 -19.08 17.49 20.61
CA ASN A 195 -20.44 17.72 20.16
C ASN A 195 -21.21 18.57 21.17
N ASN A 196 -21.04 18.35 22.48
CA ASN A 196 -21.71 19.13 23.54
C ASN A 196 -21.35 20.62 23.50
N LYS A 197 -20.12 20.98 23.06
CA LYS A 197 -19.72 22.38 22.84
C LYS A 197 -20.54 23.06 21.74
N ARG A 198 -20.93 22.31 20.71
CA ARG A 198 -21.72 22.81 19.55
C ARG A 198 -23.22 22.66 19.78
N PHE A 199 -23.62 21.59 20.45
CA PHE A 199 -24.99 21.14 20.64
C PHE A 199 -25.17 20.62 22.07
N SER A 200 -25.48 21.54 22.99
CA SER A 200 -25.52 21.29 24.43
C SER A 200 -26.50 20.18 24.81
N ILE A 201 -26.01 19.17 25.54
CA ILE A 201 -26.83 18.09 26.12
C ILE A 201 -27.88 18.66 27.07
N LYS A 202 -27.50 19.61 27.93
CA LYS A 202 -28.40 20.24 28.90
C LYS A 202 -29.62 20.91 28.26
N LYS A 203 -29.45 21.49 27.07
CA LYS A 203 -30.53 22.14 26.32
C LYS A 203 -31.34 21.17 25.47
N ASN A 204 -30.81 19.99 25.18
CA ASN A 204 -31.36 19.04 24.20
C ASN A 204 -31.53 17.63 24.76
N ALA A 205 -31.76 17.49 26.08
CA ALA A 205 -31.79 16.21 26.77
C ALA A 205 -32.77 15.20 26.12
N ASP A 206 -33.94 15.65 25.69
CA ASP A 206 -34.93 14.78 25.01
C ASP A 206 -34.40 14.23 23.68
N LEU A 207 -33.61 15.01 22.93
CA LEU A 207 -33.00 14.55 21.68
C LEU A 207 -31.89 13.54 21.93
N TYR A 208 -31.07 13.75 22.95
CA TYR A 208 -30.06 12.76 23.36
C TYR A 208 -30.71 11.48 23.90
N GLY A 209 -31.85 11.58 24.59
CA GLY A 209 -32.60 10.41 25.06
C GLY A 209 -33.13 9.58 23.90
N LYS A 210 -33.75 10.24 22.91
CA LYS A 210 -34.15 9.60 21.65
C LYS A 210 -32.98 8.96 20.92
N LEU A 211 -31.85 9.66 20.85
CA LEU A 211 -30.63 9.16 20.22
C LEU A 211 -30.14 7.85 20.86
N LEU A 212 -30.14 7.76 22.18
CA LEU A 212 -29.71 6.55 22.90
C LEU A 212 -30.67 5.37 22.69
N VAL A 213 -31.99 5.63 22.65
CA VAL A 213 -32.99 4.62 22.32
C VAL A 213 -32.80 4.10 20.90
N GLU A 214 -32.60 5.01 19.94
CA GLU A 214 -32.34 4.67 18.54
C GLU A 214 -31.05 3.84 18.40
N MET A 215 -29.96 4.25 19.05
CA MET A 215 -28.70 3.50 19.08
C MET A 215 -28.95 2.07 19.57
N LYS A 216 -29.60 1.91 20.72
CA LYS A 216 -29.88 0.58 21.28
C LYS A 216 -30.66 -0.30 20.31
N ALA A 217 -31.66 0.24 19.63
CA ALA A 217 -32.47 -0.50 18.68
C ALA A 217 -31.66 -0.91 17.43
N VAL A 218 -30.90 0.01 16.85
CA VAL A 218 -30.05 -0.26 15.67
C VAL A 218 -28.95 -1.27 15.98
N PHE A 219 -28.22 -1.10 17.09
CA PHE A 219 -27.18 -2.06 17.49
C PHE A 219 -27.78 -3.45 17.75
N GLY A 220 -28.98 -3.54 18.33
CA GLY A 220 -29.69 -4.80 18.47
C GLY A 220 -30.02 -5.48 17.13
N VAL A 221 -30.40 -4.72 16.10
CA VAL A 221 -30.60 -5.26 14.74
C VAL A 221 -29.28 -5.76 14.15
N ILE A 222 -28.19 -5.01 14.32
CA ILE A 222 -26.88 -5.41 13.80
C ILE A 222 -26.37 -6.68 14.51
N GLU A 223 -26.47 -6.78 15.84
CA GLU A 223 -26.08 -7.98 16.58
C GLU A 223 -26.88 -9.19 16.12
N LYS A 224 -28.21 -9.06 15.99
CA LYS A 224 -29.04 -10.14 15.47
C LYS A 224 -28.61 -10.56 14.06
N PHE A 225 -28.29 -9.62 13.19
CA PHE A 225 -27.80 -9.94 11.85
C PHE A 225 -26.46 -10.70 11.88
N ILE A 226 -25.54 -10.30 12.75
CA ILE A 226 -24.27 -10.98 12.97
C ILE A 226 -24.50 -12.42 13.44
N GLU A 227 -25.43 -12.61 14.39
CA GLU A 227 -25.82 -13.92 14.91
C GLU A 227 -26.50 -14.80 13.86
N ASP A 228 -27.39 -14.23 13.03
CA ASP A 228 -28.14 -14.93 11.97
C ASP A 228 -27.25 -15.28 10.75
N ARG A 229 -26.05 -14.69 10.66
CA ARG A 229 -25.09 -14.86 9.54
C ARG A 229 -23.68 -15.16 10.04
N LYS A 230 -23.54 -16.06 11.03
CA LYS A 230 -22.24 -16.42 11.65
C LYS A 230 -21.11 -16.69 10.66
N VAL A 231 -21.40 -17.32 9.52
CA VAL A 231 -20.42 -17.61 8.47
C VAL A 231 -19.66 -16.36 7.99
N TRP A 232 -20.28 -15.17 8.01
CA TRP A 232 -19.65 -13.92 7.60
C TRP A 232 -18.86 -13.22 8.70
N PHE A 233 -19.22 -13.48 9.97
CA PHE A 233 -18.73 -12.71 11.11
C PHE A 233 -17.95 -13.56 12.13
N THR A 234 -17.68 -14.81 11.78
CA THR A 234 -16.87 -15.74 12.58
C THR A 234 -15.74 -16.30 11.71
N PRO A 235 -14.49 -16.30 12.21
CA PRO A 235 -13.38 -16.97 11.55
C PRO A 235 -13.68 -18.44 11.23
N ASN A 236 -13.18 -18.91 10.10
CA ASN A 236 -13.48 -20.23 9.56
C ASN A 236 -13.00 -21.38 10.46
N ASP A 237 -11.93 -21.17 11.22
CA ASP A 237 -11.39 -22.12 12.20
C ASP A 237 -12.28 -22.30 13.44
N ARG A 238 -13.16 -21.33 13.71
CA ARG A 238 -14.16 -21.36 14.80
C ARG A 238 -15.53 -21.85 14.34
N LEU A 239 -15.67 -22.25 13.08
CA LEU A 239 -16.92 -22.76 12.52
C LEU A 239 -16.85 -24.27 12.30
N GLU A 240 -17.99 -24.94 12.52
CA GLU A 240 -18.16 -26.31 12.04
C GLU A 240 -18.11 -26.30 10.51
N THR A 241 -17.23 -27.12 9.93
CA THR A 241 -17.08 -27.18 8.49
C THR A 241 -18.17 -28.07 7.86
N PRO A 242 -19.01 -27.55 6.95
CA PRO A 242 -20.00 -28.36 6.25
C PRO A 242 -19.36 -29.51 5.48
N LYS A 243 -20.08 -30.64 5.36
CA LYS A 243 -19.58 -31.84 4.65
C LYS A 243 -19.28 -31.61 3.17
N ASP A 244 -19.95 -30.64 2.56
CA ASP A 244 -19.87 -30.25 1.15
C ASP A 244 -19.11 -28.93 0.95
N ALA A 245 -18.45 -28.42 1.99
CA ALA A 245 -17.67 -27.21 1.90
C ALA A 245 -16.49 -27.37 0.95
N LYS A 246 -16.21 -26.33 0.18
CA LYS A 246 -15.04 -26.25 -0.70
C LYS A 246 -13.96 -25.36 -0.08
N PRO A 247 -12.68 -25.61 -0.34
CA PRO A 247 -11.62 -24.66 -0.03
C PRO A 247 -11.87 -23.38 -0.83
N ILE A 248 -11.78 -22.21 -0.18
CA ILE A 248 -11.85 -20.92 -0.85
C ILE A 248 -10.43 -20.36 -0.88
N VAL A 249 -9.82 -20.30 -2.06
CA VAL A 249 -8.41 -19.93 -2.23
C VAL A 249 -8.32 -18.70 -3.13
N ARG A 250 -7.53 -17.72 -2.72
CA ARG A 250 -7.28 -16.52 -3.52
C ARG A 250 -6.33 -16.85 -4.67
N LEU A 251 -6.79 -16.54 -5.88
CA LEU A 251 -6.03 -16.57 -7.12
C LEU A 251 -5.62 -15.14 -7.43
N PHE A 252 -4.38 -14.78 -7.11
CA PHE A 252 -3.86 -13.45 -7.37
C PHE A 252 -3.60 -13.27 -8.86
N ASP A 253 -4.14 -12.19 -9.41
CA ASP A 253 -3.97 -11.81 -10.81
C ASP A 253 -2.91 -10.71 -10.89
N GLY A 254 -1.67 -11.13 -11.12
CA GLY A 254 -0.49 -10.29 -11.24
C GLY A 254 -0.22 -9.81 -12.66
N VAL A 255 0.93 -9.16 -12.86
CA VAL A 255 1.39 -8.80 -14.21
C VAL A 255 2.34 -9.90 -14.65
N GLY A 256 1.95 -10.68 -15.65
CA GLY A 256 2.71 -11.82 -16.16
C GLY A 256 1.95 -13.13 -15.96
N GLU A 257 1.69 -13.50 -14.71
CA GLU A 257 1.06 -14.77 -14.36
C GLU A 257 0.09 -14.66 -13.18
N LYS A 258 -0.80 -15.65 -13.08
CA LYS A 258 -1.67 -15.84 -11.91
C LYS A 258 -1.01 -16.81 -10.95
N PHE A 259 -1.20 -16.60 -9.64
CA PHE A 259 -0.61 -17.48 -8.63
C PHE A 259 -1.49 -17.59 -7.39
N VAL A 260 -1.22 -18.61 -6.57
CA VAL A 260 -1.85 -18.79 -5.24
C VAL A 260 -0.78 -18.76 -4.16
N LEU A 261 -1.18 -18.46 -2.92
CA LEU A 261 -0.32 -18.68 -1.76
C LEU A 261 -0.36 -20.16 -1.36
N ALA A 262 0.81 -20.79 -1.32
CA ALA A 262 0.95 -22.23 -1.07
C ALA A 262 0.34 -22.66 0.27
N LYS A 263 0.63 -21.91 1.33
CA LYS A 263 0.10 -22.16 2.68
C LYS A 263 -1.40 -21.88 2.81
N GLU A 264 -1.93 -20.92 2.05
CA GLU A 264 -3.37 -20.65 2.01
C GLU A 264 -4.11 -21.83 1.39
N LEU A 265 -3.62 -22.34 0.26
CA LEU A 265 -4.16 -23.54 -0.38
C LEU A 265 -4.15 -24.73 0.58
N LEU A 266 -3.03 -24.98 1.26
CA LEU A 266 -2.91 -26.06 2.24
C LEU A 266 -3.94 -25.90 3.38
N ARG A 267 -3.97 -24.72 4.02
CA ARG A 267 -4.84 -24.44 5.16
C ARG A 267 -6.32 -24.63 4.83
N GLU A 268 -6.76 -24.07 3.71
CA GLU A 268 -8.17 -24.13 3.30
C GLU A 268 -8.57 -25.54 2.85
N SER A 269 -7.63 -26.30 2.29
CA SER A 269 -7.86 -27.71 1.93
C SER A 269 -7.99 -28.59 3.16
N GLU A 270 -7.08 -28.45 4.13
CA GLU A 270 -7.13 -29.18 5.40
C GLU A 270 -8.41 -28.89 6.18
N ARG A 271 -8.83 -27.62 6.20
CA ARG A 271 -10.06 -27.20 6.89
C ARG A 271 -11.30 -27.97 6.43
N VAL A 272 -11.41 -28.25 5.13
CA VAL A 272 -12.55 -28.99 4.55
C VAL A 272 -12.29 -30.49 4.43
N GLY A 273 -11.18 -30.99 4.96
CA GLY A 273 -10.79 -32.40 4.84
C GLY A 273 -10.44 -32.82 3.41
N MET A 274 -10.09 -31.87 2.53
CA MET A 274 -9.60 -32.16 1.19
C MET A 274 -8.20 -32.75 1.30
N ASN A 275 -7.98 -33.86 0.60
CA ASN A 275 -6.75 -34.61 0.66
C ASN A 275 -5.78 -34.14 -0.45
N LEU A 276 -4.67 -33.52 -0.05
CA LEU A 276 -3.55 -33.12 -0.92
C LEU A 276 -2.32 -34.03 -0.74
N LEU A 277 -2.46 -35.29 -0.28
CA LEU A 277 -1.38 -36.13 0.27
C LEU A 277 -0.09 -36.19 -0.55
N GLU A 278 -0.15 -36.21 -1.89
CA GLU A 278 1.04 -36.25 -2.75
C GLU A 278 1.82 -34.91 -2.75
N PHE A 279 1.13 -33.79 -2.52
CA PHE A 279 1.67 -32.43 -2.60
C PHE A 279 1.88 -31.79 -1.20
N LYS A 280 1.29 -32.39 -0.16
CA LYS A 280 1.22 -31.83 1.19
C LYS A 280 2.58 -31.68 1.86
N GLU A 281 3.44 -32.69 1.77
CA GLU A 281 4.76 -32.65 2.43
C GLU A 281 5.65 -31.54 1.86
N GLU A 282 5.57 -31.32 0.56
CA GLU A 282 6.26 -30.22 -0.13
C GLU A 282 5.72 -28.87 0.34
N LEU A 283 4.39 -28.68 0.30
CA LEU A 283 3.74 -27.46 0.79
C LEU A 283 4.07 -27.12 2.25
N MET A 284 4.22 -28.12 3.11
CA MET A 284 4.57 -27.91 4.52
C MET A 284 5.99 -27.35 4.71
N GLN A 285 6.92 -27.63 3.79
CA GLN A 285 8.31 -27.17 3.88
C GLN A 285 8.51 -25.76 3.30
N LEU A 286 7.54 -25.26 2.51
CA LEU A 286 7.63 -23.95 1.88
C LEU A 286 7.52 -22.80 2.91
N PRO A 287 8.17 -21.66 2.65
CA PRO A 287 7.99 -20.43 3.42
C PRO A 287 6.52 -19.94 3.42
N GLU A 288 6.15 -19.12 4.40
CA GLU A 288 4.77 -18.63 4.57
C GLU A 288 4.22 -17.91 3.32
N LEU A 289 5.02 -17.02 2.73
CA LEU A 289 4.61 -16.23 1.56
C LEU A 289 4.93 -16.91 0.23
N GLN A 290 5.25 -18.22 0.23
CA GLN A 290 5.54 -18.94 -1.00
C GLN A 290 4.35 -18.90 -1.96
N ILE A 291 4.63 -18.63 -3.23
CA ILE A 291 3.66 -18.67 -4.31
C ILE A 291 3.84 -19.93 -5.15
N ILE A 292 2.75 -20.34 -5.81
CA ILE A 292 2.74 -21.40 -6.83
C ILE A 292 2.02 -20.81 -8.04
N GLY A 293 2.62 -20.93 -9.23
CA GLY A 293 2.02 -20.48 -10.48
C GLY A 293 0.71 -21.23 -10.74
N PHE A 294 -0.29 -20.57 -11.31
CA PHE A 294 -1.59 -21.22 -11.54
C PHE A 294 -1.50 -22.32 -12.61
N GLU A 295 -0.61 -22.17 -13.59
CA GLU A 295 -0.33 -23.20 -14.61
C GLU A 295 0.39 -24.40 -14.00
N GLU A 296 1.44 -24.16 -13.20
CA GLU A 296 2.14 -25.18 -12.39
C GLU A 296 1.16 -25.95 -11.50
N LEU A 297 0.27 -25.23 -10.79
CA LEU A 297 -0.75 -25.83 -9.95
C LEU A 297 -1.72 -26.72 -10.76
N GLN A 298 -2.03 -26.34 -12.01
CA GLN A 298 -2.89 -27.12 -12.88
C GLN A 298 -2.24 -28.43 -13.34
N GLU A 299 -0.91 -28.44 -13.52
CA GLU A 299 -0.15 -29.66 -13.82
C GLU A 299 -0.13 -30.62 -12.63
N GLU A 300 0.07 -30.07 -11.41
CA GLU A 300 0.16 -30.86 -10.18
C GLU A 300 -1.18 -31.41 -9.68
N ILE A 301 -2.24 -30.58 -9.65
CA ILE A 301 -3.53 -30.94 -9.02
C ILE A 301 -4.75 -30.79 -9.94
N GLY A 302 -4.54 -30.78 -11.26
CA GLY A 302 -5.58 -30.53 -12.27
C GLY A 302 -6.89 -31.33 -12.10
N GLY A 303 -6.80 -32.57 -11.64
CA GLY A 303 -7.97 -33.44 -11.42
C GLY A 303 -8.94 -32.96 -10.33
N ILE A 304 -8.45 -32.21 -9.34
CA ILE A 304 -9.21 -31.74 -8.18
C ILE A 304 -9.42 -30.22 -8.17
N MET A 305 -8.86 -29.47 -9.12
CA MET A 305 -9.04 -28.00 -9.21
C MET A 305 -10.51 -27.56 -9.24
N LYS A 306 -11.39 -28.36 -9.86
CA LYS A 306 -12.84 -28.08 -9.94
C LYS A 306 -13.53 -28.09 -8.56
N ASP A 307 -12.93 -28.76 -7.58
CA ASP A 307 -13.43 -28.92 -6.23
C ASP A 307 -12.93 -27.81 -5.30
N ILE A 308 -12.05 -26.93 -5.79
CA ILE A 308 -11.59 -25.71 -5.13
C ILE A 308 -12.38 -24.51 -5.68
N GLU A 309 -12.64 -23.53 -4.82
CA GLU A 309 -13.21 -22.24 -5.19
C GLU A 309 -12.10 -21.18 -5.28
N PHE A 310 -11.57 -20.97 -6.49
CA PHE A 310 -10.55 -19.96 -6.75
C PHE A 310 -11.18 -18.58 -6.95
N VAL A 311 -10.92 -17.65 -6.03
CA VAL A 311 -11.41 -16.27 -6.09
C VAL A 311 -10.35 -15.37 -6.69
N ILE A 312 -10.67 -14.68 -7.80
CA ILE A 312 -9.71 -13.84 -8.52
C ILE A 312 -9.51 -12.53 -7.75
N ILE A 313 -8.29 -12.31 -7.27
CA ILE A 313 -7.88 -11.09 -6.56
C ILE A 313 -6.87 -10.33 -7.43
N PRO A 314 -7.26 -9.23 -8.11
CA PRO A 314 -6.30 -8.42 -8.84
C PRO A 314 -5.30 -7.78 -7.89
N ILE A 315 -4.01 -7.82 -8.26
CA ILE A 315 -2.99 -7.07 -7.53
C ILE A 315 -3.17 -5.58 -7.81
N GLN A 316 -3.78 -4.89 -6.84
CA GLN A 316 -3.98 -3.45 -6.91
C GLN A 316 -2.66 -2.71 -6.76
N ARG A 317 -2.42 -1.74 -7.63
CA ARG A 317 -1.26 -0.87 -7.59
C ARG A 317 -1.72 0.58 -7.63
N GLY A 318 -1.28 1.37 -6.66
CA GLY A 318 -1.38 2.81 -6.74
C GLY A 318 -0.31 3.37 -7.68
N VAL A 319 -0.46 4.64 -8.08
CA VAL A 319 0.49 5.31 -8.98
C VAL A 319 1.91 5.38 -8.39
N ARG A 320 2.02 5.53 -7.07
CA ARG A 320 3.31 5.68 -6.36
C ARG A 320 3.51 4.74 -5.19
N ARG A 321 2.43 4.18 -4.65
CA ARG A 321 2.47 3.24 -3.55
C ARG A 321 1.81 1.95 -3.96
N ALA A 322 2.49 0.86 -3.68
CA ALA A 322 1.90 -0.47 -3.71
C ALA A 322 0.72 -0.53 -2.72
N VAL A 323 -0.37 -1.19 -3.11
CA VAL A 323 -1.47 -1.45 -2.19
C VAL A 323 -1.13 -2.73 -1.41
N PRO A 324 -1.14 -2.70 -0.06
CA PRO A 324 -0.89 -3.88 0.77
C PRO A 324 -1.75 -5.08 0.37
N ILE A 325 -1.12 -6.23 0.19
CA ILE A 325 -1.79 -7.49 -0.09
C ILE A 325 -1.97 -8.21 1.24
N PRO A 326 -3.20 -8.52 1.68
CA PRO A 326 -3.39 -9.27 2.91
C PRO A 326 -2.89 -10.71 2.75
N SER A 327 -2.09 -11.19 3.69
CA SER A 327 -1.65 -12.59 3.79
C SER A 327 -2.66 -13.41 4.60
N PHE A 328 -2.64 -14.74 4.48
CA PHE A 328 -3.61 -15.58 5.20
C PHE A 328 -3.37 -15.60 6.73
N ASP A 329 -2.16 -15.21 7.18
CA ASP A 329 -1.72 -15.17 8.58
C ASP A 329 -2.06 -13.86 9.31
N GLY A 330 -2.89 -12.99 8.70
CA GLY A 330 -3.29 -11.72 9.30
C GLY A 330 -2.31 -10.57 9.07
N LYS A 331 -1.22 -10.81 8.34
CA LYS A 331 -0.25 -9.77 7.98
C LYS A 331 -0.53 -9.18 6.60
N TYR A 332 0.35 -8.27 6.19
CA TYR A 332 0.36 -7.69 4.86
C TYR A 332 1.71 -7.90 4.19
N CYS A 333 1.68 -8.20 2.90
CA CYS A 333 2.85 -8.29 2.06
C CYS A 333 2.74 -7.35 0.85
N LEU A 334 3.87 -7.12 0.19
CA LEU A 334 4.00 -6.36 -1.04
C LEU A 334 4.89 -7.13 -2.03
N LEU A 335 4.70 -6.93 -3.32
CA LEU A 335 5.66 -7.41 -4.31
C LEU A 335 7.00 -6.68 -4.14
N ALA A 336 8.10 -7.42 -4.19
CA ALA A 336 9.46 -6.87 -4.12
C ALA A 336 9.70 -5.79 -5.18
N SER A 337 9.16 -6.00 -6.37
CA SER A 337 9.17 -5.04 -7.47
C SER A 337 8.47 -3.73 -7.12
N ASP A 338 7.30 -3.79 -6.48
CA ASP A 338 6.52 -2.62 -6.11
C ASP A 338 7.16 -1.87 -4.94
N VAL A 339 7.81 -2.58 -4.02
CA VAL A 339 8.66 -2.00 -2.96
C VAL A 339 9.82 -1.22 -3.57
N PHE A 340 10.53 -1.84 -4.51
CA PHE A 340 11.64 -1.21 -5.22
C PHE A 340 11.19 0.06 -5.93
N LEU A 341 10.14 -0.03 -6.76
CA LEU A 341 9.60 1.11 -7.50
C LEU A 341 9.16 2.24 -6.56
N SER A 342 8.34 1.93 -5.55
CA SER A 342 7.84 2.93 -4.60
C SER A 342 8.99 3.68 -3.91
N PHE A 343 10.08 2.96 -3.57
CA PHE A 343 11.26 3.53 -2.94
C PHE A 343 12.05 4.44 -3.89
N ILE A 344 12.36 3.96 -5.10
CA ILE A 344 13.20 4.68 -6.06
C ILE A 344 12.49 5.93 -6.56
N LEU A 345 11.20 5.84 -6.87
CA LEU A 345 10.39 6.99 -7.29
C LEU A 345 10.31 8.06 -6.19
N ASP A 346 10.24 7.67 -4.92
CA ASP A 346 10.37 8.61 -3.80
C ASP A 346 11.74 9.28 -3.77
N GLN A 347 12.83 8.54 -3.98
CA GLN A 347 14.17 9.15 -4.01
C GLN A 347 14.30 10.14 -5.18
N ILE A 348 13.72 9.82 -6.34
CA ILE A 348 13.76 10.67 -7.54
C ILE A 348 12.89 11.91 -7.38
N SER A 349 11.60 11.79 -7.15
CA SER A 349 10.69 12.95 -7.17
C SER A 349 10.61 13.68 -5.85
N MET A 350 10.59 12.95 -4.73
CA MET A 350 10.32 13.53 -3.41
C MET A 350 11.61 13.97 -2.72
N GLU A 351 12.68 13.17 -2.82
CA GLU A 351 14.00 13.54 -2.32
C GLU A 351 14.78 14.39 -3.33
N GLN A 352 14.53 14.22 -4.64
CA GLN A 352 15.27 14.89 -5.70
C GLN A 352 16.75 14.53 -5.67
N ILE A 353 17.04 13.24 -5.47
CA ILE A 353 18.39 12.74 -5.14
C ILE A 353 19.44 13.05 -6.23
N PHE A 354 19.04 13.21 -7.49
CA PHE A 354 19.93 13.51 -8.60
C PHE A 354 20.06 15.02 -8.91
N HIS A 355 19.35 15.89 -8.20
CA HIS A 355 19.31 17.31 -8.57
C HIS A 355 20.60 18.03 -8.19
N GLY A 356 21.35 18.47 -9.19
CA GLY A 356 22.57 19.27 -9.05
C GLY A 356 23.78 18.52 -8.52
N VAL A 357 23.71 17.19 -8.42
CA VAL A 357 24.84 16.34 -8.04
C VAL A 357 25.79 16.13 -9.21
N SER A 358 27.04 15.74 -8.93
CA SER A 358 28.02 15.40 -9.96
C SER A 358 27.75 14.02 -10.58
N GLN A 359 28.40 13.73 -11.71
CA GLN A 359 28.33 12.41 -12.34
C GLN A 359 28.91 11.31 -11.43
N ASP A 360 30.00 11.60 -10.69
CA ASP A 360 30.57 10.65 -9.73
C ASP A 360 29.58 10.37 -8.59
N ASP A 361 28.95 11.41 -8.01
CA ASP A 361 27.93 11.23 -6.98
C ASP A 361 26.71 10.44 -7.50
N ALA A 362 26.28 10.71 -8.73
CA ALA A 362 25.20 9.99 -9.37
C ALA A 362 25.53 8.50 -9.53
N ALA A 363 26.77 8.17 -9.94
CA ALA A 363 27.23 6.80 -10.04
C ALA A 363 27.22 6.09 -8.67
N GLU A 364 27.60 6.77 -7.59
CA GLU A 364 27.51 6.20 -6.24
C GLU A 364 26.05 6.00 -5.79
N ILE A 365 25.15 6.94 -6.09
CA ILE A 365 23.70 6.78 -5.81
C ILE A 365 23.14 5.55 -6.54
N LEU A 366 23.47 5.39 -7.82
CA LEU A 366 23.04 4.23 -8.61
C LEU A 366 23.57 2.91 -8.04
N LEU A 367 24.80 2.89 -7.53
CA LEU A 367 25.36 1.72 -6.85
C LEU A 367 24.56 1.38 -5.58
N GLU A 368 24.12 2.37 -4.81
CA GLU A 368 23.24 2.13 -3.65
C GLU A 368 21.86 1.60 -4.05
N PHE A 369 21.32 2.01 -5.20
CA PHE A 369 20.09 1.43 -5.74
C PHE A 369 20.28 -0.03 -6.17
N GLU A 370 21.41 -0.39 -6.80
CA GLU A 370 21.73 -1.79 -7.10
C GLU A 370 21.95 -2.62 -5.83
N LYS A 371 22.56 -2.06 -4.79
CA LYS A 371 22.68 -2.73 -3.47
C LYS A 371 21.31 -2.97 -2.85
N PHE A 372 20.38 -2.03 -2.97
CA PHE A 372 19.01 -2.20 -2.49
C PHE A 372 18.29 -3.32 -3.25
N GLU A 373 18.39 -3.35 -4.58
CA GLU A 373 17.88 -4.46 -5.40
C GLU A 373 18.46 -5.81 -4.94
N ILE A 374 19.77 -5.91 -4.70
CA ILE A 374 20.41 -7.14 -4.21
C ILE A 374 19.77 -7.63 -2.91
N VAL A 375 19.49 -6.71 -1.98
CA VAL A 375 18.85 -7.06 -0.71
C VAL A 375 17.45 -7.59 -0.95
N LEU A 376 16.64 -6.90 -1.77
CA LEU A 376 15.30 -7.36 -2.12
C LEU A 376 15.32 -8.73 -2.79
N SER A 377 16.16 -8.92 -3.81
CA SER A 377 16.33 -10.19 -4.54
C SER A 377 16.75 -11.36 -3.65
N LYS A 378 17.50 -11.09 -2.57
CA LYS A 378 17.84 -12.11 -1.57
C LYS A 378 16.65 -12.41 -0.65
N CYS A 379 15.94 -11.39 -0.20
CA CYS A 379 14.75 -11.55 0.64
C CYS A 379 13.60 -12.25 -0.10
N CYS A 380 13.54 -12.10 -1.42
CA CYS A 380 12.47 -12.64 -2.28
C CYS A 380 12.92 -13.87 -3.10
N LYS A 381 14.02 -14.54 -2.72
CA LYS A 381 14.61 -15.65 -3.51
C LYS A 381 13.58 -16.75 -3.81
N ASP A 382 12.73 -17.05 -2.84
CA ASP A 382 11.76 -18.14 -2.94
C ASP A 382 10.34 -17.62 -3.27
N SER A 383 10.05 -16.34 -3.02
CA SER A 383 8.76 -15.71 -3.33
C SER A 383 8.94 -14.23 -3.68
N PRO A 384 8.23 -13.71 -4.71
CA PRO A 384 8.26 -12.28 -5.03
C PRO A 384 7.56 -11.41 -3.98
N LEU A 385 6.90 -12.00 -2.98
CA LEU A 385 6.21 -11.29 -1.91
C LEU A 385 7.11 -11.08 -0.70
N LEU A 386 7.07 -9.87 -0.15
CA LEU A 386 7.78 -9.45 1.05
C LEU A 386 6.80 -9.03 2.14
N ASP A 387 6.98 -9.57 3.34
CA ASP A 387 6.24 -9.10 4.53
C ASP A 387 6.61 -7.63 4.80
N MET A 388 5.58 -6.80 4.98
CA MET A 388 5.72 -5.36 5.23
C MET A 388 6.54 -5.04 6.48
N GLU A 389 6.59 -5.92 7.47
CA GLU A 389 7.39 -5.72 8.69
C GLU A 389 8.90 -5.68 8.40
N TYR A 390 9.37 -6.36 7.34
CA TYR A 390 10.78 -6.35 6.96
C TYR A 390 11.15 -5.20 6.02
N ILE A 391 10.18 -4.61 5.32
CA ILE A 391 10.42 -3.60 4.29
C ILE A 391 10.92 -2.28 4.90
N GLU A 392 10.28 -1.81 5.97
CA GLU A 392 10.59 -0.50 6.56
C GLU A 392 12.04 -0.40 7.10
N PRO A 393 12.57 -1.39 7.85
CA PRO A 393 13.97 -1.37 8.28
C PRO A 393 14.96 -1.33 7.11
N ILE A 394 14.71 -2.11 6.05
CA ILE A 394 15.57 -2.15 4.85
C ILE A 394 15.57 -0.78 4.18
N ALA A 395 14.39 -0.21 3.92
CA ALA A 395 14.26 1.11 3.30
C ALA A 395 14.94 2.21 4.12
N LYS A 396 14.77 2.22 5.45
CA LYS A 396 15.42 3.20 6.35
C LYS A 396 16.94 3.15 6.28
N ASN A 397 17.52 1.95 6.19
CA ASN A 397 18.97 1.80 6.05
C ASN A 397 19.48 2.41 4.74
N VAL A 398 18.80 2.16 3.62
CA VAL A 398 19.20 2.75 2.33
C VAL A 398 19.02 4.28 2.35
N VAL A 399 17.92 4.81 2.91
CA VAL A 399 17.74 6.27 3.06
C VAL A 399 18.88 6.91 3.86
N LYS A 400 19.36 6.24 4.92
CA LYS A 400 20.47 6.72 5.73
C LYS A 400 21.76 6.81 4.92
N LEU A 401 22.05 5.81 4.09
CA LEU A 401 23.21 5.82 3.19
C LEU A 401 23.12 6.93 2.14
N LEU A 402 21.94 7.15 1.57
CA LEU A 402 21.69 8.19 0.57
C LEU A 402 21.71 9.62 1.14
N SER A 403 21.57 9.79 2.45
CA SER A 403 21.43 11.09 3.11
C SER A 403 22.62 12.03 2.88
N LYS A 404 23.82 11.49 2.62
CA LYS A 404 25.03 12.28 2.34
C LYS A 404 24.95 13.04 1.01
N TYR A 405 24.23 12.52 0.01
CA TYR A 405 24.05 13.19 -1.29
C TYR A 405 22.91 14.21 -1.28
N LYS A 406 22.06 14.21 -0.26
CA LYS A 406 20.95 15.18 -0.16
C LYS A 406 21.43 16.61 0.13
N LYS A 407 22.68 16.78 0.59
CA LYS A 407 23.28 18.07 0.96
C LYS A 407 24.06 18.74 -0.17
N THR A 408 24.33 18.05 -1.27
CA THR A 408 25.10 18.56 -2.42
C THR A 408 24.21 19.22 -3.49
N GLY A 409 22.88 19.08 -3.38
CA GLY A 409 21.92 19.74 -4.26
C GLY A 409 21.77 21.25 -4.00
N PRO A 410 21.20 22.01 -4.95
CA PRO A 410 21.06 23.46 -4.83
C PRO A 410 20.19 23.86 -3.62
N ALA A 411 20.68 24.84 -2.82
CA ALA A 411 20.03 25.34 -1.61
C ALA A 411 18.59 25.87 -1.83
N LYS A 412 18.26 26.26 -3.07
CA LYS A 412 16.89 26.51 -3.53
C LYS A 412 16.57 25.52 -4.64
N LYS A 413 15.71 24.56 -4.34
CA LYS A 413 15.17 23.63 -5.34
C LYS A 413 14.45 24.44 -6.43
N PRO A 414 14.82 24.29 -7.71
CA PRO A 414 14.21 25.07 -8.79
C PRO A 414 12.71 24.77 -8.81
N ARG A 415 11.88 25.83 -8.76
CA ARG A 415 10.44 25.68 -8.96
C ARG A 415 10.22 25.26 -10.40
N MET A 416 9.63 24.09 -10.59
CA MET A 416 9.18 23.66 -11.91
C MET A 416 8.17 24.68 -12.43
N LYS A 417 8.37 25.18 -13.65
CA LYS A 417 7.44 26.13 -14.24
C LYS A 417 6.15 25.39 -14.58
N LYS A 418 5.02 25.82 -14.02
CA LYS A 418 3.70 25.37 -14.48
C LYS A 418 3.54 25.82 -15.93
N THR A 419 3.32 24.86 -16.83
CA THR A 419 3.03 25.18 -18.22
C THR A 419 1.54 25.46 -18.41
N THR A 420 1.22 26.49 -19.18
CA THR A 420 -0.14 26.78 -19.66
C THR A 420 -0.43 26.08 -20.99
N SER A 421 0.57 25.42 -21.62
CA SER A 421 0.39 24.67 -22.86
C SER A 421 -0.21 23.30 -22.59
N SER A 422 -1.14 22.88 -23.46
CA SER A 422 -1.73 21.54 -23.46
C SER A 422 -0.80 20.45 -23.99
N LYS A 423 0.47 20.76 -24.27
CA LYS A 423 1.47 19.83 -24.81
C LYS A 423 2.83 20.11 -24.19
N VAL A 424 3.55 19.07 -23.81
CA VAL A 424 4.95 19.14 -23.37
C VAL A 424 5.84 18.94 -24.60
N THR A 425 6.86 19.80 -24.76
CA THR A 425 7.82 19.71 -25.87
C THR A 425 9.20 19.27 -25.36
N PRO A 426 10.05 18.63 -26.19
CA PRO A 426 11.41 18.28 -25.81
C PRO A 426 12.21 19.47 -25.28
N LYS A 427 12.12 20.63 -25.94
CA LYS A 427 12.76 21.88 -25.50
C LYS A 427 12.33 22.31 -24.09
N MET A 428 11.04 22.19 -23.76
CA MET A 428 10.58 22.50 -22.40
C MET A 428 11.21 21.56 -21.37
N MET A 429 11.34 20.27 -21.70
CA MET A 429 11.98 19.30 -20.81
C MET A 429 13.48 19.55 -20.66
N GLU A 430 14.18 19.89 -21.75
CA GLU A 430 15.59 20.32 -21.70
C GLU A 430 15.79 21.50 -20.73
N GLU A 431 14.93 22.53 -20.81
CA GLU A 431 14.98 23.66 -19.89
C GLU A 431 14.79 23.23 -18.42
N GLN A 432 13.89 22.29 -18.14
CA GLN A 432 13.68 21.77 -16.78
C GLN A 432 14.87 20.93 -16.29
N ILE A 433 15.44 20.10 -17.16
CA ILE A 433 16.62 19.27 -16.88
C ILE A 433 17.84 20.15 -16.56
N VAL A 434 18.05 21.21 -17.34
CA VAL A 434 19.11 22.19 -17.07
C VAL A 434 18.87 22.90 -15.75
N ALA A 435 17.65 23.39 -15.52
CA ALA A 435 17.29 24.08 -14.28
C ALA A 435 17.48 23.18 -13.04
N ALA A 436 17.09 21.91 -13.13
CA ALA A 436 17.26 20.91 -12.07
C ALA A 436 18.72 20.45 -11.88
N GLY A 437 19.63 20.81 -12.79
CA GLY A 437 21.02 20.36 -12.77
C GLY A 437 21.19 18.88 -13.11
N LEU A 438 20.19 18.24 -13.72
CA LEU A 438 20.21 16.80 -14.03
C LEU A 438 21.24 16.44 -15.11
N HIS A 439 21.54 17.35 -16.02
CA HIS A 439 22.61 17.21 -17.01
C HIS A 439 24.01 17.03 -16.38
N LYS A 440 24.19 17.41 -15.10
CA LYS A 440 25.45 17.18 -14.37
C LYS A 440 25.56 15.74 -13.86
N ALA A 441 24.44 15.18 -13.41
CA ALA A 441 24.34 13.78 -12.99
C ALA A 441 24.39 12.84 -14.20
N PHE A 442 23.71 13.23 -15.29
CA PHE A 442 23.55 12.42 -16.50
C PHE A 442 23.87 13.25 -17.75
N PRO A 443 25.12 13.28 -18.24
CA PRO A 443 25.51 14.14 -19.38
C PRO A 443 24.72 13.89 -20.68
N ALA A 444 24.32 12.64 -20.94
CA ALA A 444 23.60 12.25 -22.16
C ALA A 444 22.08 12.52 -22.11
N ILE A 445 21.54 12.98 -20.97
CA ILE A 445 20.09 13.11 -20.77
C ILE A 445 19.43 14.11 -21.73
N LEU A 446 20.14 15.19 -22.09
CA LEU A 446 19.64 16.23 -23.01
C LEU A 446 19.49 15.68 -24.43
N GLU A 447 20.51 14.96 -24.89
CA GLU A 447 20.48 14.30 -26.20
C GLU A 447 19.32 13.29 -26.27
N ARG A 448 19.15 12.46 -25.24
CA ARG A 448 18.06 11.48 -25.20
C ARG A 448 16.69 12.14 -25.25
N VAL A 449 16.48 13.20 -24.46
CA VAL A 449 15.18 13.87 -24.40
C VAL A 449 14.81 14.54 -25.71
N SER A 450 15.79 15.07 -26.45
CA SER A 450 15.55 15.67 -27.77
C SER A 450 15.06 14.65 -28.82
N ARG A 451 15.33 13.35 -28.63
CA ARG A 451 14.92 12.25 -29.52
C ARG A 451 13.54 11.67 -29.20
N PHE A 452 12.87 12.09 -28.13
CA PHE A 452 11.52 11.60 -27.83
C PHE A 452 10.49 12.24 -28.77
N GLU A 453 10.11 11.50 -29.81
CA GLU A 453 9.16 11.96 -30.83
C GLU A 453 7.74 12.18 -30.24
N ASN A 454 7.37 11.42 -29.20
CA ASN A 454 6.05 11.52 -28.54
C ASN A 454 6.13 11.50 -27.01
N LEU A 455 6.72 12.53 -26.39
CA LEU A 455 6.65 12.75 -24.93
C LEU A 455 5.21 12.74 -24.38
N ASN A 456 4.22 13.01 -25.24
CA ASN A 456 2.80 13.03 -24.91
C ASN A 456 2.14 11.64 -24.91
N GLU A 457 2.74 10.63 -25.54
CA GLU A 457 2.27 9.24 -25.48
C GLU A 457 2.81 8.53 -24.24
N MET A 458 4.01 8.91 -23.78
CA MET A 458 4.62 8.42 -22.54
C MET A 458 3.81 8.76 -21.26
N SER A 459 2.82 9.66 -21.36
CA SER A 459 1.93 9.99 -20.23
C SER A 459 0.70 9.09 -20.13
N ASN A 460 0.48 8.12 -21.05
CA ASN A 460 -0.64 7.17 -21.04
C ASN A 460 -2.00 7.86 -20.73
N GLY A 461 -2.28 8.99 -21.38
CA GLY A 461 -3.53 9.73 -21.20
C GLY A 461 -3.68 10.51 -19.89
N ASN A 462 -2.67 10.53 -19.02
CA ASN A 462 -2.67 11.37 -17.83
C ASN A 462 -2.34 12.83 -18.19
N VAL A 463 -3.06 13.75 -17.54
CA VAL A 463 -2.89 15.21 -17.63
C VAL A 463 -1.40 15.59 -17.57
N PHE A 464 -0.97 16.38 -18.55
CA PHE A 464 0.40 16.83 -18.80
C PHE A 464 1.06 17.41 -17.55
N ASN A 465 1.80 16.58 -16.82
CA ASN A 465 2.55 17.02 -15.65
C ASN A 465 4.05 16.82 -15.89
N VAL A 466 4.73 17.95 -16.07
CA VAL A 466 6.18 18.05 -16.26
C VAL A 466 6.95 17.32 -15.14
N SER A 467 6.42 17.29 -13.91
CA SER A 467 7.06 16.62 -12.77
C SER A 467 7.04 15.10 -12.92
N LEU A 468 5.91 14.53 -13.34
CA LEU A 468 5.78 13.09 -13.59
C LEU A 468 6.64 12.65 -14.78
N LEU A 469 6.70 13.47 -15.83
CA LEU A 469 7.55 13.18 -16.98
C LEU A 469 9.03 13.27 -16.61
N LEU A 470 9.43 14.25 -15.78
CA LEU A 470 10.81 14.34 -15.30
C LEU A 470 11.19 13.19 -14.37
N GLU A 471 10.26 12.71 -13.55
CA GLU A 471 10.45 11.47 -12.78
C GLU A 471 10.72 10.30 -13.69
N HIS A 472 9.87 10.12 -14.70
CA HIS A 472 10.00 9.03 -15.65
C HIS A 472 11.33 9.08 -16.40
N ILE A 473 11.75 10.25 -16.90
CA ILE A 473 13.06 10.43 -17.55
C ILE A 473 14.19 10.06 -16.60
N GLN A 474 14.18 10.52 -15.34
CA GLN A 474 15.20 10.16 -14.36
C GLN A 474 15.19 8.67 -14.03
N PHE A 475 14.02 8.02 -14.00
CA PHE A 475 13.94 6.58 -13.79
C PHE A 475 14.50 5.80 -14.99
N VAL A 476 14.27 6.28 -16.22
CA VAL A 476 14.94 5.75 -17.41
C VAL A 476 16.45 5.91 -17.29
N GLU A 477 16.96 7.03 -16.79
CA GLU A 477 18.40 7.19 -16.52
C GLU A 477 18.91 6.16 -15.49
N VAL A 478 18.14 5.83 -14.45
CA VAL A 478 18.50 4.75 -13.51
C VAL A 478 18.63 3.42 -14.24
N ILE A 479 17.65 3.07 -15.08
CA ILE A 479 17.65 1.82 -15.86
C ILE A 479 18.85 1.77 -16.80
N LEU A 480 19.11 2.82 -17.57
CA LEU A 480 20.16 2.84 -18.59
C LEU A 480 21.57 2.84 -18.00
N ASN A 481 21.74 3.37 -16.79
CA ASN A 481 23.05 3.48 -16.14
C ASN A 481 23.28 2.39 -15.06
N THR A 482 22.44 1.34 -15.02
CA THR A 482 22.62 0.19 -14.12
C THR A 482 22.51 -1.11 -14.87
N LYS A 483 23.15 -2.17 -14.36
CA LYS A 483 23.13 -3.49 -15.00
C LYS A 483 22.07 -4.38 -14.38
N ARG A 484 21.84 -4.27 -13.07
CA ARG A 484 20.98 -5.19 -12.33
C ARG A 484 19.50 -4.80 -12.35
N ILE A 485 19.22 -3.51 -12.27
CA ILE A 485 17.83 -3.01 -12.19
C ILE A 485 17.03 -3.41 -13.43
N PRO A 486 17.49 -3.23 -14.68
CA PRO A 486 16.77 -3.70 -15.87
C PRO A 486 16.36 -5.17 -15.80
N LYS A 487 17.28 -6.02 -15.31
CA LYS A 487 17.06 -7.45 -15.16
C LYS A 487 16.02 -7.75 -14.09
N PHE A 488 16.18 -7.14 -12.91
CA PHE A 488 15.24 -7.28 -11.81
C PHE A 488 13.81 -6.90 -12.21
N LEU A 489 13.63 -5.77 -12.91
CA LEU A 489 12.31 -5.35 -13.38
C LEU A 489 11.71 -6.33 -14.40
N HIS A 490 12.54 -6.95 -15.24
CA HIS A 490 12.11 -7.95 -16.21
C HIS A 490 11.70 -9.26 -15.55
N GLU A 491 12.52 -9.78 -14.63
CA GLU A 491 12.25 -11.01 -13.87
C GLU A 491 10.95 -10.92 -13.04
N HIS A 492 10.56 -9.70 -12.64
CA HIS A 492 9.31 -9.45 -11.92
C HIS A 492 8.14 -9.01 -12.84
N GLY A 493 8.28 -9.10 -14.17
CA GLY A 493 7.20 -8.82 -15.12
C GLY A 493 6.76 -7.36 -15.23
N ILE A 494 7.44 -6.41 -14.56
CA ILE A 494 7.04 -4.99 -14.54
C ILE A 494 7.81 -4.12 -15.54
N CYS A 495 8.71 -4.72 -16.32
CA CYS A 495 9.54 -3.99 -17.29
C CYS A 495 8.72 -3.20 -18.33
N THR A 496 7.54 -3.68 -18.75
CA THR A 496 6.69 -2.99 -19.73
C THR A 496 5.88 -1.82 -19.16
N GLN A 497 5.77 -1.72 -17.83
CA GLN A 497 4.98 -0.66 -17.18
C GLN A 497 5.68 0.70 -17.20
N HIS A 498 7.01 0.70 -17.16
CA HIS A 498 7.82 1.91 -17.06
C HIS A 498 8.86 2.04 -18.18
N TRP A 499 8.91 1.09 -19.10
CA TRP A 499 9.85 1.10 -20.21
C TRP A 499 9.18 0.65 -21.49
N THR A 500 9.26 1.49 -22.52
CA THR A 500 8.71 1.20 -23.84
C THR A 500 9.48 0.11 -24.58
N LEU A 501 10.73 -0.21 -24.21
CA LEU A 501 11.60 -1.17 -24.91
C LEU A 501 12.52 -1.92 -23.92
N CYS A 502 11.98 -2.90 -23.20
CA CYS A 502 12.81 -3.76 -22.35
C CYS A 502 13.77 -4.63 -23.20
N PRO A 503 15.09 -4.56 -22.98
CA PRO A 503 16.11 -5.26 -23.76
C PRO A 503 16.00 -6.77 -23.64
N TYR A 504 15.53 -7.26 -22.49
CA TYR A 504 15.27 -8.68 -22.26
C TYR A 504 14.01 -9.15 -23.01
N CYS A 505 13.01 -8.28 -23.20
CA CYS A 505 11.83 -8.61 -24.01
C CYS A 505 12.10 -8.51 -25.52
N THR A 506 12.91 -7.55 -25.95
CA THR A 506 13.16 -7.27 -27.37
C THR A 506 14.39 -7.98 -27.92
N GLY A 507 15.20 -8.61 -27.06
CA GLY A 507 16.48 -9.21 -27.44
C GLY A 507 17.54 -8.19 -27.86
N VAL A 508 17.32 -6.90 -27.58
CA VAL A 508 18.26 -5.82 -27.90
C VAL A 508 19.33 -5.77 -26.82
N ASP A 509 20.58 -6.02 -27.18
CA ASP A 509 21.70 -5.89 -26.26
C ASP A 509 21.92 -4.41 -25.88
N LEU A 510 21.83 -4.10 -24.59
CA LEU A 510 22.07 -2.76 -24.03
C LEU A 510 23.50 -2.27 -24.31
N GLU A 511 24.46 -3.20 -24.43
CA GLU A 511 25.86 -2.88 -24.73
C GLU A 511 26.06 -2.58 -26.22
N ALA A 512 25.29 -3.22 -27.12
CA ALA A 512 25.39 -3.03 -28.57
C ALA A 512 24.53 -1.87 -29.12
N SER A 513 23.46 -1.50 -28.42
CA SER A 513 22.47 -0.51 -28.87
C SER A 513 22.86 0.96 -28.60
N GLY A 514 24.06 1.21 -28.05
CA GLY A 514 24.58 2.56 -27.82
C GLY A 514 23.92 3.34 -26.67
N TYR A 515 23.17 2.66 -25.79
CA TYR A 515 22.45 3.30 -24.68
C TYR A 515 23.28 3.47 -23.40
N LEU A 516 24.36 2.71 -23.25
CA LEU A 516 25.38 2.93 -22.21
C LEU A 516 26.34 4.05 -22.63
N PRO A 517 26.90 4.83 -21.68
CA PRO A 517 27.88 5.85 -22.03
C PRO A 517 29.04 5.19 -22.78
N LEU A 518 29.29 5.67 -24.01
CA LEU A 518 30.56 5.46 -24.68
C LEU A 518 31.66 5.80 -23.68
N SER A 519 32.49 4.82 -23.34
CA SER A 519 33.82 5.14 -22.82
C SER A 519 34.44 6.10 -23.83
N SER A 520 34.65 7.34 -23.42
CA SER A 520 35.26 8.36 -24.26
C SER A 520 36.72 8.00 -24.48
N ASP A 521 36.97 7.09 -25.41
CA ASP A 521 38.25 6.92 -26.06
C ASP A 521 38.33 7.99 -27.16
N SER A 522 38.58 9.23 -26.75
CA SER A 522 39.15 10.24 -27.63
C SER A 522 40.53 10.56 -27.09
N GLU A 523 41.52 9.89 -27.69
CA GLU A 523 42.94 10.00 -27.41
C GLU A 523 43.42 11.45 -27.55
N THR A 524 43.87 12.05 -26.46
CA THR A 524 45.10 12.87 -26.38
C THR A 524 45.32 13.34 -24.94
N GLU A 525 45.76 12.46 -24.05
CA GLU A 525 46.31 12.87 -22.75
C GLU A 525 47.55 12.07 -22.35
N SER A 526 48.53 12.80 -21.82
CA SER A 526 49.86 12.38 -21.34
C SER A 526 49.88 11.04 -20.58
N SER A 527 50.94 10.25 -20.78
CA SER A 527 51.19 8.94 -20.14
C SER A 527 51.10 8.93 -18.59
N GLU A 528 51.19 10.11 -17.95
CA GLU A 528 51.00 10.24 -16.50
C GLU A 528 49.52 10.25 -16.08
N ALA A 529 48.62 10.77 -16.92
CA ALA A 529 47.17 10.77 -16.68
C ALA A 529 46.60 9.35 -16.85
N GLU A 530 47.09 8.59 -17.83
CA GLU A 530 46.67 7.21 -18.08
C GLU A 530 47.07 6.28 -16.93
N ASN A 531 48.26 6.48 -16.35
CA ASN A 531 48.71 5.72 -15.18
C ASN A 531 47.92 6.07 -13.91
N ARG A 532 47.62 7.36 -13.66
CA ARG A 532 46.75 7.76 -12.54
C ARG A 532 45.34 7.20 -12.69
N ASN A 533 44.80 7.18 -13.91
CA ASN A 533 43.47 6.64 -14.17
C ASN A 533 43.43 5.10 -13.98
N LYS A 534 44.49 4.38 -14.38
CA LYS A 534 44.65 2.95 -14.11
C LYS A 534 44.78 2.64 -12.62
N GLU A 535 45.49 3.46 -11.84
CA GLU A 535 45.59 3.31 -10.39
C GLU A 535 44.28 3.63 -9.66
N MET A 536 43.60 4.70 -10.06
CA MET A 536 42.26 5.06 -9.56
C MET A 536 41.24 3.95 -9.83
N LYS A 537 41.26 3.36 -11.03
CA LYS A 537 40.39 2.23 -11.40
C LYS A 537 40.67 1.00 -10.53
N LYS A 538 41.95 0.66 -10.30
CA LYS A 538 42.35 -0.43 -9.38
C LYS A 538 41.92 -0.16 -7.94
N MET A 539 42.02 1.08 -7.47
CA MET A 539 41.61 1.46 -6.12
C MET A 539 40.08 1.40 -5.96
N ARG A 540 39.32 1.90 -6.95
CA ARG A 540 37.85 1.78 -7.00
C ARG A 540 37.42 0.31 -6.97
N THR A 541 38.07 -0.58 -7.73
CA THR A 541 37.77 -2.03 -7.68
C THR A 541 38.04 -2.66 -6.31
N LYS A 542 39.12 -2.25 -5.62
CA LYS A 542 39.42 -2.72 -4.26
C LYS A 542 38.38 -2.25 -3.23
N ILE A 543 37.93 -1.00 -3.33
CA ILE A 543 36.87 -0.43 -2.48
C ILE A 543 35.56 -1.19 -2.70
N LEU A 544 35.15 -1.37 -3.96
CA LEU A 544 33.96 -2.16 -4.33
C LEU A 544 34.01 -3.59 -3.76
N LEU A 545 35.18 -4.23 -3.78
CA LEU A 545 35.36 -5.57 -3.23
C LEU A 545 35.27 -5.58 -1.69
N GLN A 546 35.77 -4.54 -1.01
CA GLN A 546 35.64 -4.38 0.43
C GLN A 546 34.19 -4.08 0.84
N GLU A 547 33.49 -3.22 0.11
CA GLU A 547 32.08 -2.94 0.34
C GLU A 547 31.21 -4.18 0.13
N LYS A 548 31.49 -5.00 -0.90
CA LYS A 548 30.82 -6.29 -1.10
C LYS A 548 31.02 -7.24 0.08
N LYS A 549 32.22 -7.24 0.70
CA LYS A 549 32.50 -8.02 1.91
C LYS A 549 31.72 -7.50 3.12
N ILE A 550 31.66 -6.17 3.30
CA ILE A 550 30.89 -5.54 4.38
C ILE A 550 29.40 -5.84 4.24
N LEU A 551 28.84 -5.68 3.04
CA LEU A 551 27.43 -5.98 2.78
C LEU A 551 27.10 -7.46 3.05
N ASN A 552 27.97 -8.38 2.66
CA ASN A 552 27.78 -9.80 2.99
C ASN A 552 27.83 -10.06 4.50
N LEU A 553 28.71 -9.38 5.24
CA LEU A 553 28.76 -9.47 6.71
C LEU A 553 27.48 -8.92 7.36
N GLU A 554 26.97 -7.78 6.89
CA GLU A 554 25.72 -7.20 7.39
C GLU A 554 24.52 -8.13 7.15
N ILE A 555 24.49 -8.79 6.00
CA ILE A 555 23.47 -9.80 5.67
C ILE A 555 23.56 -10.99 6.62
N THR A 556 24.76 -11.55 6.83
CA THR A 556 24.95 -12.64 7.80
C THR A 556 24.53 -12.24 9.22
N ILE A 557 24.78 -10.98 9.63
CA ILE A 557 24.33 -10.47 10.93
C ILE A 557 22.80 -10.40 10.98
N MET A 558 22.13 -9.99 9.90
CA MET A 558 20.66 -9.98 9.85
C MET A 558 20.08 -11.40 9.92
N GLU A 559 20.63 -12.36 9.18
CA GLU A 559 20.23 -13.77 9.21
C GLU A 559 20.41 -14.37 10.62
N GLN A 560 21.52 -14.07 11.30
CA GLN A 560 21.74 -14.51 12.69
C GLN A 560 20.73 -13.88 13.66
N ARG A 561 20.36 -12.62 13.47
CA ARG A 561 19.34 -11.96 14.31
C ARG A 561 17.96 -12.59 14.13
N LEU A 562 17.60 -12.96 12.90
CA LEU A 562 16.38 -13.71 12.59
C LEU A 562 16.36 -15.06 13.29
N ALA A 563 17.43 -15.85 13.16
CA ALA A 563 17.55 -17.14 13.85
C ALA A 563 17.43 -17.00 15.38
N ILE A 564 18.00 -15.95 15.96
CA ILE A 564 17.87 -15.66 17.40
C ILE A 564 16.43 -15.29 17.77
N GLN A 565 15.72 -14.52 16.95
CA GLN A 565 14.31 -14.18 17.20
C GLN A 565 13.40 -15.41 17.14
N GLU A 566 13.62 -16.32 16.19
CA GLU A 566 12.89 -17.58 16.10
C GLU A 566 13.16 -18.49 17.31
N LEU A 567 14.42 -18.60 17.73
CA LEU A 567 14.79 -19.35 18.94
C LEU A 567 14.14 -18.75 20.20
N LYS A 568 14.09 -17.42 20.31
CA LYS A 568 13.40 -16.75 21.42
C LYS A 568 11.91 -17.03 21.44
N LYS A 569 11.25 -17.07 20.27
CA LYS A 569 9.85 -17.48 20.16
C LYS A 569 9.62 -18.93 20.59
N LYS A 570 10.55 -19.83 20.26
CA LYS A 570 10.47 -21.26 20.64
C LYS A 570 10.76 -21.53 22.12
N ILE A 571 11.54 -20.69 22.79
CA ILE A 571 11.89 -20.83 24.23
C ILE A 571 10.86 -20.11 25.13
N GLY A 572 10.08 -19.18 24.57
CA GLY A 572 9.00 -18.47 25.27
C GLY A 572 7.63 -19.18 25.25
N GLN A 573 7.58 -20.42 24.74
CA GLN A 573 6.47 -21.37 24.85
C GLN A 573 6.91 -22.51 25.77
#